data_AF-A0AAV4YDE5-F1
#
_entry.id   AF-A0AAV4YDE5-F1
#
_cell.length_a   1.000
_cell.length_b   1.000
_cell.length_c   1.000
_cell.angle_alpha   90.00
_cell.angle_beta   90.00
_cell.angle_gamma   90.00
#
_symmetry.space_group_name_H-M   'P 1'
#
loop_
_entity.id
_entity.type
_entity.pdbx_description
1 polymer ?
#
loop_
_entity_poly.entity_id
_entity_poly.type
_entity_poly.pdbx_seq_one_letter_code
_entity_poly.pdbx_strand_id
1 'polypeptide(L)'
;MSMGDKEKELGLPFSPLCDRNSTLVAESQIGFIDFIVSPSLEVCGDMLDRILRHVDGHKDGVIAEDSTVPARSSLASPANSPSTAAPPPDVRQPGAHAQRRCVSRPWLKCLENNKRMWHGLSDKR
;
A
#
# COMPACT_ATOMS: atom_id res chain seq x y z
N MET A 1 7.49 30.50 26.20
CA MET A 1 6.09 30.90 25.93
C MET A 1 5.53 29.99 24.86
N SER A 2 4.32 29.48 25.05
CA SER A 2 3.59 28.74 24.02
C SER A 2 2.90 29.71 23.04
N MET A 3 2.48 29.20 21.88
CA MET A 3 1.77 30.01 20.86
C MET A 3 0.56 30.71 21.46
N GLY A 4 -0.25 29.99 22.25
CA GLY A 4 -1.39 30.57 22.95
C GLY A 4 -1.02 31.65 23.98
N ASP A 5 0.09 31.50 24.71
CA ASP A 5 0.52 32.53 25.66
C ASP A 5 0.79 33.88 24.95
N LYS A 6 1.33 33.81 23.73
CA LYS A 6 1.63 34.98 22.91
C LYS A 6 0.37 35.56 22.26
N GLU A 7 -0.56 34.72 21.80
CA GLU A 7 -1.87 35.17 21.30
C GLU A 7 -2.65 35.90 22.39
N LYS A 8 -2.63 35.36 23.62
CA LYS A 8 -3.26 35.98 24.78
C LYS A 8 -2.64 37.34 25.14
N GLU A 9 -1.30 37.43 25.17
CA GLU A 9 -0.60 38.69 25.46
C GLU A 9 -0.91 39.77 24.42
N LEU A 10 -1.03 39.39 23.15
CA LEU A 10 -1.37 40.28 22.05
C LEU A 10 -2.88 40.57 21.93
N GLY A 11 -3.72 39.98 22.78
CA GLY A 11 -5.18 40.13 22.71
C GLY A 11 -5.81 39.51 21.45
N LEU A 12 -5.14 38.54 20.83
CA LEU A 12 -5.61 37.83 19.65
C LEU A 12 -6.46 36.62 20.04
N PRO A 13 -7.42 36.21 19.19
CA PRO A 13 -8.10 34.92 19.38
C PRO A 13 -7.09 33.78 19.29
N PHE A 14 -7.28 32.75 20.12
CA PHE A 14 -6.40 31.59 20.11
C PHE A 14 -6.52 30.82 18.79
N SER A 15 -5.38 30.42 18.23
CA SER A 15 -5.36 29.45 17.15
C SER A 15 -5.94 28.10 17.62
N PRO A 16 -6.48 27.28 16.70
CA PRO A 16 -6.96 25.94 17.06
C PRO A 16 -5.91 25.17 17.88
N LEU A 17 -6.38 24.53 18.95
CA LEU A 17 -5.58 23.72 19.88
C LEU A 17 -4.52 24.50 20.69
N CYS A 18 -4.46 25.82 20.58
CA CYS A 18 -3.46 26.65 21.26
C CYS A 18 -3.94 27.19 22.62
N ASP A 19 -5.20 27.01 22.99
CA ASP A 19 -5.72 27.35 24.32
C ASP A 19 -5.66 26.15 25.28
N ARG A 20 -4.86 26.25 26.34
CA ARG A 20 -4.70 25.18 27.35
C ARG A 20 -5.98 24.89 28.14
N ASN A 21 -6.92 25.83 28.19
CA ASN A 21 -8.10 25.73 29.04
C ASN A 21 -9.30 25.10 28.30
N SER A 22 -9.38 25.26 26.98
CA SER A 22 -10.52 24.76 26.19
C SER A 22 -10.16 23.62 25.24
N THR A 23 -8.88 23.37 24.96
CA THR A 23 -8.47 22.40 23.95
C THR A 23 -8.88 20.97 24.30
N LEU A 24 -9.64 20.33 23.40
CA LEU A 24 -9.99 18.91 23.47
C LEU A 24 -8.86 18.06 22.90
N VAL A 25 -7.76 17.92 23.65
CA VAL A 25 -6.54 17.25 23.15
C VAL A 25 -6.84 15.82 22.68
N ALA A 26 -7.54 15.01 23.46
CA ALA A 26 -7.82 13.61 23.12
C ALA A 26 -8.59 13.47 21.78
N GLU A 27 -9.70 14.19 21.63
CA GLU A 27 -10.48 14.24 20.38
C GLU A 27 -9.65 14.73 19.19
N SER A 28 -8.82 15.75 19.42
CA SER A 28 -7.95 16.31 18.38
C SER A 28 -6.89 15.30 17.93
N GLN A 29 -6.35 14.50 18.85
CA GLN A 29 -5.40 13.43 18.52
C GLN A 29 -6.07 12.28 17.76
N ILE A 30 -7.30 11.89 18.14
CA ILE A 30 -8.08 10.89 17.40
C ILE A 30 -8.29 11.37 15.96
N GLY A 31 -8.77 12.60 15.78
CA GLY A 31 -8.96 13.20 14.46
C GLY A 31 -7.66 13.30 13.66
N PHE A 32 -6.54 13.67 14.30
CA PHE A 32 -5.24 13.70 13.62
C PHE A 32 -4.79 12.33 13.13
N ILE A 33 -5.02 11.27 13.92
CA ILE A 33 -4.71 9.90 13.51
C ILE A 33 -5.57 9.48 12.31
N ASP A 34 -6.88 9.72 12.36
CA ASP A 34 -7.80 9.25 11.33
C ASP A 34 -7.68 10.03 10.01
N PHE A 35 -7.49 11.34 10.08
CA PHE A 35 -7.52 12.20 8.90
C PHE A 35 -6.15 12.52 8.31
N ILE A 36 -5.07 12.42 9.10
CA ILE A 36 -3.72 12.78 8.62
C ILE A 36 -2.80 11.57 8.66
N VAL A 37 -2.61 10.95 9.82
CA VAL A 37 -1.54 9.94 9.99
C VAL A 37 -1.88 8.64 9.26
N SER A 38 -3.09 8.11 9.43
CA SER A 38 -3.49 6.85 8.80
C SER A 38 -3.46 6.93 7.27
N PRO A 39 -4.07 7.95 6.62
CA PRO A 39 -4.00 8.07 5.16
C PRO A 39 -2.57 8.27 4.64
N SER A 40 -1.75 9.06 5.36
CA SER A 40 -0.35 9.29 4.95
C SER A 40 0.48 8.01 4.98
N LEU A 41 0.31 7.19 6.02
CA LEU A 41 1.04 5.93 6.16
C LEU A 41 0.51 4.82 5.25
N GLU A 42 -0.77 4.87 4.87
CA GLU A 42 -1.33 3.99 3.85
C GLU A 42 -0.63 4.21 2.49
N VAL A 43 -0.58 5.46 2.04
CA VAL A 43 0.12 5.85 0.80
C VAL A 43 1.61 5.50 0.88
N CYS A 44 2.25 5.77 2.02
CA CYS A 44 3.65 5.41 2.23
C CYS A 44 3.88 3.90 2.08
N GLY A 45 3.04 3.07 2.70
CA GLY A 45 3.13 1.62 2.55
C GLY A 45 2.94 1.16 1.11
N ASP A 46 2.01 1.76 0.36
CA ASP A 46 1.79 1.42 -1.05
C ASP A 46 2.98 1.80 -1.92
N MET A 47 3.63 2.92 -1.63
CA MET A 47 4.88 3.32 -2.27
C MET A 47 5.99 2.31 -1.99
N LEU A 48 6.13 1.84 -0.75
CA LEU A 48 7.12 0.82 -0.38
C LEU A 48 6.84 -0.51 -1.09
N ASP A 49 5.58 -0.92 -1.20
CA ASP A 49 5.18 -2.11 -1.95
C ASP A 49 5.57 -2.00 -3.44
N ARG A 50 5.38 -0.83 -4.05
CA ARG A 50 5.81 -0.57 -5.43
C ARG A 50 7.32 -0.64 -5.56
N ILE A 51 8.08 -0.01 -4.67
CA ILE A 51 9.54 -0.03 -4.71
C ILE A 51 10.06 -1.47 -4.59
N LEU A 52 9.55 -2.25 -3.64
CA LEU A 52 9.97 -3.63 -3.41
C LEU A 52 9.73 -4.50 -4.66
N ARG A 53 8.59 -4.34 -5.33
CA ARG A 53 8.29 -5.04 -6.58
C ARG A 53 9.30 -4.74 -7.70
N HIS A 54 9.81 -3.51 -7.79
CA HIS A 54 10.82 -3.16 -8.80
C HIS A 54 12.20 -3.70 -8.42
N VAL A 55 12.55 -3.66 -7.12
CA VAL A 55 13.82 -4.21 -6.63
C VAL A 55 13.89 -5.73 -6.85
N ASP A 56 12.80 -6.45 -6.59
CA ASP A 56 12.73 -7.89 -6.83
C ASP A 56 12.79 -8.21 -8.34
N GLY A 57 12.11 -7.41 -9.19
CA GLY A 57 12.18 -7.56 -10.65
C GLY A 57 13.55 -7.26 -11.27
N HIS A 58 14.44 -6.56 -10.56
CA HIS A 58 15.81 -6.30 -11.02
C HIS A 58 16.78 -7.46 -10.74
N LYS A 59 16.37 -8.45 -9.93
CA LYS A 59 17.18 -9.66 -9.70
C LYS A 59 17.06 -10.69 -10.83
N ASP A 60 16.01 -10.61 -11.63
CA ASP A 60 15.76 -11.50 -12.78
C ASP A 60 16.17 -10.86 -14.11
N GLY A 61 17.15 -9.95 -14.10
CA GLY A 61 17.77 -9.37 -15.29
C GLY A 61 18.59 -10.37 -16.11
N VAL A 62 18.00 -11.49 -16.53
CA VAL A 62 18.38 -12.16 -17.77
C VAL A 62 17.80 -11.32 -18.89
N ILE A 63 18.68 -10.59 -19.57
CA ILE A 63 18.44 -10.01 -20.89
C ILE A 63 17.92 -11.11 -21.82
N ALA A 64 16.61 -11.17 -22.02
CA ALA A 64 16.03 -11.85 -23.17
C ALA A 64 16.19 -10.91 -24.37
N GLU A 65 17.36 -10.96 -25.01
CA GLU A 65 17.54 -10.40 -26.35
C GLU A 65 16.75 -11.25 -27.33
N ASP A 66 15.48 -10.90 -27.58
CA ASP A 66 14.73 -11.40 -28.72
C ASP A 66 15.25 -10.70 -29.98
N SER A 67 16.29 -11.26 -30.57
CA SER A 67 16.71 -10.96 -31.93
C SER A 67 16.90 -12.27 -32.68
N THR A 68 15.80 -12.80 -33.21
CA THR A 68 15.86 -13.74 -34.35
C THR A 68 14.92 -13.26 -35.44
N VAL A 69 15.55 -12.67 -36.46
CA VAL A 69 15.04 -12.33 -37.80
C VAL A 69 14.03 -13.33 -38.38
N PRO A 70 12.99 -12.87 -39.12
CA PRO A 70 12.01 -13.76 -39.74
C PRO A 70 12.58 -14.36 -41.04
N ALA A 71 12.84 -15.67 -41.05
CA ALA A 71 13.17 -16.40 -42.26
C ALA A 71 11.90 -16.67 -43.09
N ARG A 72 11.96 -16.27 -44.36
CA ARG A 72 10.95 -16.44 -45.41
C ARG A 72 10.66 -17.92 -45.75
N SER A 73 9.37 -18.21 -45.91
CA SER A 73 8.72 -19.04 -46.95
C SER A 73 9.24 -20.46 -47.23
N SER A 74 8.38 -21.46 -47.03
CA SER A 74 8.17 -22.56 -48.00
C SER A 74 6.79 -23.21 -47.83
N LEU A 75 6.09 -23.32 -48.95
CA LEU A 75 4.74 -23.84 -49.15
C LEU A 75 4.72 -25.37 -49.12
N ALA A 76 3.71 -25.98 -48.48
CA ALA A 76 3.00 -27.16 -48.99
C ALA A 76 1.81 -27.54 -48.09
N SER A 77 0.65 -27.75 -48.71
CA SER A 77 -0.51 -28.53 -48.24
C SER A 77 -0.90 -29.46 -49.41
N PRO A 78 -1.90 -30.36 -49.34
CA PRO A 78 -2.75 -30.87 -48.24
C PRO A 78 -2.84 -32.43 -48.22
N ALA A 79 -3.58 -33.04 -47.27
CA ALA A 79 -4.60 -34.09 -47.52
C ALA A 79 -5.00 -34.94 -46.28
N ASN A 80 -6.31 -34.95 -46.01
CA ASN A 80 -7.23 -36.04 -45.62
C ASN A 80 -6.89 -37.08 -44.52
N SER A 81 -7.62 -37.01 -43.41
CA SER A 81 -8.73 -37.93 -43.01
C SER A 81 -8.81 -38.15 -41.49
N PRO A 82 -10.01 -38.41 -40.93
CA PRO A 82 -10.26 -38.38 -39.48
C PRO A 82 -10.08 -39.76 -38.85
N SER A 83 -9.40 -39.85 -37.71
CA SER A 83 -9.53 -41.03 -36.85
C SER A 83 -9.24 -40.71 -35.39
N THR A 84 -10.16 -41.18 -34.57
CA THR A 84 -10.28 -41.12 -33.12
C THR A 84 -9.02 -41.57 -32.37
N ALA A 85 -8.47 -40.73 -31.49
CA ALA A 85 -7.60 -41.17 -30.40
C ALA A 85 -7.52 -40.11 -29.28
N ALA A 86 -7.96 -40.52 -28.08
CA ALA A 86 -7.60 -40.09 -26.72
C ALA A 86 -7.47 -38.59 -26.35
N PRO A 87 -8.08 -38.14 -25.23
CA PRO A 87 -7.79 -36.81 -24.69
C PRO A 87 -6.34 -36.75 -24.16
N PRO A 88 -5.60 -35.65 -24.42
CA PRO A 88 -4.30 -35.44 -23.79
C PRO A 88 -4.46 -35.23 -22.28
N PRO A 89 -3.51 -35.69 -21.45
CA PRO A 89 -3.58 -35.51 -20.01
C PRO A 89 -3.23 -34.07 -19.62
N ASP A 90 -3.98 -33.59 -18.64
CA ASP A 90 -3.62 -32.56 -17.66
C ASP A 90 -3.31 -31.15 -18.20
N VAL A 91 -4.39 -30.35 -18.30
CA VAL A 91 -4.29 -28.89 -18.31
C VAL A 91 -3.70 -28.47 -16.97
N ARG A 92 -2.38 -28.27 -17.00
CA ARG A 92 -1.53 -27.57 -16.03
C ARG A 92 -2.37 -26.58 -15.21
N GLN A 93 -2.66 -26.94 -13.97
CA GLN A 93 -3.21 -26.00 -12.99
C GLN A 93 -2.31 -24.77 -12.95
N PRO A 94 -2.83 -23.54 -12.99
CA PRO A 94 -2.03 -22.37 -12.68
C PRO A 94 -1.55 -22.53 -11.23
N GLY A 95 -0.25 -22.74 -11.10
CA GLY A 95 0.43 -22.97 -9.84
C GLY A 95 0.08 -21.87 -8.83
N ALA A 96 -0.17 -22.34 -7.61
CA ALA A 96 -0.14 -21.64 -6.34
C ALA A 96 0.30 -20.17 -6.41
N HIS A 97 -0.61 -19.29 -6.00
CA HIS A 97 -0.40 -17.88 -5.67
C HIS A 97 1.06 -17.56 -5.34
N ALA A 98 1.79 -16.97 -6.29
CA ALA A 98 3.02 -16.28 -6.00
C ALA A 98 2.67 -15.17 -5.01
N GLN A 99 2.94 -15.43 -3.72
CA GLN A 99 2.67 -14.53 -2.62
C GLN A 99 3.46 -13.24 -2.87
N ARG A 100 2.84 -12.26 -3.53
CA ARG A 100 3.44 -10.95 -3.74
C ARG A 100 3.78 -10.41 -2.36
N ARG A 101 5.06 -10.21 -2.10
CA ARG A 101 5.55 -9.73 -0.82
C ARG A 101 4.99 -8.32 -0.60
N CYS A 102 4.06 -8.19 0.33
CA CYS A 102 3.65 -6.89 0.86
C CYS A 102 4.59 -6.50 2.00
N VAL A 103 4.90 -5.22 2.09
CA VAL A 103 5.66 -4.63 3.18
C VAL A 103 4.87 -4.77 4.47
N SER A 104 5.55 -5.25 5.52
CA SER A 104 4.97 -5.30 6.85
C SER A 104 4.57 -3.89 7.30
N ARG A 105 3.35 -3.75 7.82
CA ARG A 105 2.77 -2.46 8.27
C ARG A 105 2.65 -2.42 9.80
N PRO A 106 3.77 -2.39 10.56
CA PRO A 106 3.72 -2.44 12.02
C PRO A 106 3.01 -1.23 12.65
N TRP A 107 2.93 -0.11 11.91
CA TRP A 107 2.25 1.09 12.37
C TRP A 107 0.77 0.88 12.60
N LEU A 108 0.09 -0.05 11.91
CA LEU A 108 -1.35 -0.30 12.12
C LEU A 108 -1.67 -0.64 13.58
N LYS A 109 -0.89 -1.54 14.18
CA LYS A 109 -1.04 -1.91 15.59
C LYS A 109 -0.73 -0.74 16.53
N CYS A 110 0.26 0.09 16.17
CA CYS A 110 0.63 1.27 16.94
C CYS A 110 -0.50 2.32 16.92
N LEU A 111 -1.02 2.64 15.74
CA LEU A 111 -2.11 3.59 15.57
C LEU A 111 -3.38 3.13 16.29
N GLU A 112 -3.73 1.85 16.19
CA GLU A 112 -4.89 1.28 16.89
C GLU A 112 -4.74 1.41 18.42
N ASN A 113 -3.59 1.02 18.96
CA ASN A 113 -3.31 1.15 20.38
C ASN A 113 -3.36 2.62 20.83
N ASN A 114 -2.77 3.53 20.05
CA ASN A 114 -2.77 4.96 20.36
C ASN A 114 -4.18 5.53 20.33
N LYS A 115 -5.00 5.19 19.34
CA LYS A 115 -6.41 5.60 19.29
C LYS A 115 -7.18 5.12 20.51
N ARG A 116 -7.03 3.84 20.89
CA ARG A 116 -7.68 3.31 22.09
C ARG A 116 -7.27 4.05 23.36
N MET A 117 -6.00 4.42 23.49
CA MET A 117 -5.52 5.22 24.61
C MET A 117 -6.16 6.61 24.63
N TRP A 118 -6.27 7.28 23.48
CA TRP A 118 -6.90 8.59 23.38
C TRP A 118 -8.41 8.56 23.60
N HIS A 119 -9.13 7.56 23.09
CA HIS A 119 -10.56 7.35 23.38
C HIS A 119 -10.79 7.19 24.89
N GLY A 120 -10.01 6.33 25.55
CA GLY A 120 -10.12 6.13 26.99
C GLY A 120 -9.76 7.36 27.84
N LEU A 121 -9.05 8.35 27.28
CA LEU A 121 -8.81 9.65 27.92
C LEU A 121 -9.91 10.66 27.61
N SER A 122 -10.62 10.52 26.50
CA SER A 122 -11.76 11.36 26.16
C SER A 122 -12.99 11.02 26.99
N ASP A 123 -13.24 9.73 27.21
CA ASP A 123 -14.40 9.22 27.95
C ASP A 123 -14.37 9.51 29.47
N LYS A 124 -13.22 9.90 30.02
CA LYS A 124 -13.02 10.12 31.47
C LYS A 124 -13.34 11.56 31.94
N ARG A 125 -14.05 12.34 31.14
CA ARG A 125 -14.28 13.76 31.39
C ARG A 125 -15.69 14.09 31.91
#